data_AF-A0AAN4WTB8-F1
#
_entry.id   AF-A0AAN4WTB8-F1
#
_cell.length_a   1.000
_cell.length_b   1.000
_cell.length_c   1.000
_cell.angle_alpha   90.00
_cell.angle_beta   90.00
_cell.angle_gamma   90.00
#
_symmetry.space_group_name_H-M   'P 1'
#
loop_
_entity.id
_entity.type
_entity.pdbx_description
1 polymer ?
#
loop_
_entity_poly.entity_id
_entity_poly.type
_entity_poly.pdbx_seq_one_letter_code
_entity_poly.pdbx_strand_id
1 'polypeptide(L)'
;MIAVDVFADLYGWDDRDRARGHRVADASKALYKMARGGATAAGPVIFVEAALAVLDAIGAYARYRQAQEVTLQLEVECNTLRQMLAELHKQLRIELLVADQQSESRLKALHRRLQQQELTIEISEAQFIALCRQVKALGQVVAKQRLNAPPNCVTLLQLEKTYYHLVDSQLQAAMNFVKE
;
A
#
# COMPACT_ATOMS: atom_id res chain seq x y z
N MET A 1 -18.00 -24.75 -53.20
CA MET A 1 -17.25 -23.49 -53.12
C MET A 1 -18.02 -22.43 -52.34
N ILE A 2 -19.07 -21.79 -52.87
CA ILE A 2 -19.74 -20.63 -52.20
C ILE A 2 -20.18 -20.91 -50.74
N ALA A 3 -20.70 -22.09 -50.43
CA ALA A 3 -21.16 -22.41 -49.06
C ALA A 3 -20.02 -22.47 -48.03
N VAL A 4 -18.87 -23.06 -48.37
CA VAL A 4 -17.74 -23.22 -47.44
C VAL A 4 -17.12 -21.87 -47.10
N ASP A 5 -17.05 -20.96 -48.08
CA ASP A 5 -16.54 -19.61 -47.89
C ASP A 5 -17.42 -18.79 -46.96
N VAL A 6 -18.75 -18.90 -47.10
CA VAL A 6 -19.72 -18.23 -46.20
C VAL A 6 -19.60 -18.74 -44.76
N PHE A 7 -19.39 -20.03 -44.55
CA PHE A 7 -19.19 -20.59 -43.20
C PHE A 7 -17.82 -20.24 -42.61
N ALA A 8 -16.77 -20.22 -43.44
CA ALA A 8 -15.43 -19.82 -43.01
C ALA A 8 -15.40 -18.36 -42.53
N ASP A 9 -16.07 -17.46 -43.27
CA ASP A 9 -16.16 -16.05 -42.91
C ASP A 9 -17.03 -15.82 -41.66
N LEU A 10 -18.09 -16.63 -41.46
CA LEU A 10 -18.98 -16.52 -40.30
C LEU A 10 -18.32 -16.99 -38.98
N TYR A 11 -17.44 -17.99 -39.04
CA TYR A 11 -16.76 -18.56 -37.87
C TYR A 11 -15.31 -18.08 -37.70
N GLY A 12 -14.85 -17.14 -38.54
CA GLY A 12 -13.50 -16.58 -38.47
C GLY A 12 -12.41 -17.62 -38.68
N TRP A 13 -12.60 -18.55 -39.62
CA TRP A 13 -11.62 -19.60 -39.90
C TRP A 13 -10.36 -19.01 -40.52
N ASP A 14 -9.21 -19.43 -39.99
CA ASP A 14 -7.90 -19.12 -40.59
C ASP A 14 -7.75 -19.80 -41.96
N ASP A 15 -6.87 -19.29 -42.82
CA ASP A 15 -6.73 -19.70 -44.22
C ASP A 15 -6.50 -21.22 -44.37
N ARG A 16 -5.82 -21.82 -43.38
CA ARG A 16 -5.57 -23.26 -43.32
C ARG A 16 -6.83 -24.07 -43.06
N ASP A 17 -7.74 -23.58 -42.22
CA ASP A 17 -8.98 -24.28 -41.89
C ASP A 17 -10.04 -24.06 -42.97
N ARG A 18 -10.02 -22.91 -43.65
CA ARG A 18 -10.78 -22.67 -44.89
C ARG A 18 -10.39 -23.64 -46.01
N ALA A 19 -9.08 -23.81 -46.24
CA ALA A 19 -8.58 -24.76 -47.24
C ALA A 19 -8.98 -26.21 -46.91
N ARG A 20 -9.00 -26.59 -45.63
CA ARG A 20 -9.50 -27.91 -45.18
C ARG A 20 -11.00 -28.08 -45.45
N GLY A 21 -11.81 -27.06 -45.16
CA GLY A 21 -13.25 -27.09 -45.43
C GLY A 21 -13.56 -27.33 -46.90
N HIS A 22 -12.81 -26.70 -47.81
CA HIS A 22 -12.97 -26.92 -49.26
C HIS A 22 -12.56 -28.34 -49.67
N ARG A 23 -11.45 -28.87 -49.13
CA ARG A 23 -11.02 -30.25 -49.40
C ARG A 23 -12.06 -31.30 -48.97
N VAL A 24 -12.68 -31.13 -47.79
CA VAL A 24 -13.73 -32.06 -47.31
C VAL A 24 -14.99 -31.95 -48.18
N ALA A 25 -15.35 -30.75 -48.63
CA ALA A 25 -16.48 -30.54 -49.53
C ALA A 25 -16.23 -31.16 -50.92
N ASP A 26 -15.00 -31.10 -51.44
CA ASP A 26 -14.64 -31.68 -52.73
C ASP A 26 -14.53 -33.22 -52.66
N ALA A 27 -13.95 -33.76 -51.58
CA ALA A 27 -13.90 -35.19 -51.30
C ALA A 27 -15.30 -35.80 -51.15
N SER A 28 -16.19 -35.16 -50.40
CA SER A 28 -17.59 -35.61 -50.25
C SER A 28 -18.37 -35.56 -51.58
N LYS A 29 -18.09 -34.56 -52.44
CA LYS A 29 -18.64 -34.48 -53.80
C LYS A 29 -18.10 -35.59 -54.71
N ALA A 30 -16.82 -35.95 -54.58
CA ALA A 30 -16.20 -37.06 -55.30
C ALA A 30 -16.78 -38.42 -54.87
N LEU A 31 -16.94 -38.64 -53.56
CA LEU A 31 -17.60 -39.83 -52.99
C LEU A 31 -19.06 -39.96 -53.43
N TYR A 32 -19.81 -38.86 -53.42
CA TYR A 32 -21.20 -38.83 -53.91
C TYR A 32 -21.28 -39.18 -55.41
N LYS A 33 -20.33 -38.71 -56.22
CA LYS A 33 -20.25 -39.08 -57.64
C LYS A 33 -19.88 -40.54 -57.86
N MET A 34 -18.98 -41.12 -57.06
CA MET A 34 -18.68 -42.56 -57.11
C MET A 34 -19.89 -43.41 -56.73
N ALA A 35 -20.60 -43.06 -55.65
CA ALA A 35 -21.77 -43.79 -55.18
C ALA A 35 -22.88 -43.84 -56.25
N ARG A 36 -22.93 -42.83 -57.13
CA ARG A 36 -23.88 -42.75 -58.24
C ARG A 36 -23.35 -43.31 -59.58
N GLY A 37 -22.03 -43.34 -59.78
CA GLY A 37 -21.39 -43.68 -61.07
C GLY A 37 -20.69 -45.04 -61.15
N GLY A 38 -20.54 -45.75 -60.02
CA GLY A 38 -19.84 -47.05 -59.97
C GLY A 38 -18.30 -46.94 -59.91
N ALA A 39 -17.66 -48.07 -59.59
CA ALA A 39 -16.25 -48.18 -59.15
C ALA A 39 -15.19 -47.62 -60.12
N THR A 40 -15.52 -47.36 -61.38
CA THR A 40 -14.58 -46.83 -62.39
C THR A 40 -14.31 -45.33 -62.27
N ALA A 41 -15.09 -44.59 -61.47
CA ALA A 41 -14.88 -43.16 -61.19
C ALA A 41 -13.90 -42.91 -60.02
N ALA A 42 -13.37 -43.98 -59.42
CA ALA A 42 -12.43 -44.00 -58.30
C ALA A 42 -11.00 -43.62 -58.72
N GLY A 43 -10.72 -42.34 -58.95
CA GLY A 43 -9.35 -41.90 -59.22
C GLY A 43 -8.42 -42.02 -58.00
N PRO A 44 -7.09 -42.06 -58.19
CA PRO A 44 -6.07 -42.12 -57.12
C PRO A 44 -6.11 -40.95 -56.11
N VAL A 45 -6.91 -39.92 -56.39
CA VAL A 45 -7.12 -38.72 -55.57
C VAL A 45 -7.66 -39.07 -54.18
N ILE A 46 -8.50 -40.11 -54.05
CA ILE A 46 -9.10 -40.49 -52.76
C ILE A 46 -8.06 -41.03 -51.78
N PHE A 47 -7.04 -41.73 -52.27
CA PHE A 47 -5.94 -42.20 -51.42
C PHE A 47 -5.05 -41.05 -50.94
N VAL A 48 -4.85 -40.03 -51.80
CA VAL A 48 -4.12 -38.80 -51.43
C VAL A 48 -4.91 -38.00 -50.41
N GLU A 49 -6.23 -37.87 -50.59
CA GLU A 49 -7.12 -37.19 -49.63
C GLU A 49 -7.19 -37.92 -48.29
N ALA A 50 -7.26 -39.26 -48.29
CA ALA A 50 -7.21 -40.06 -47.07
C ALA A 50 -5.87 -39.91 -46.35
N ALA A 51 -4.74 -39.91 -47.08
CA ALA A 51 -3.42 -39.68 -46.51
C ALA A 51 -3.28 -38.28 -45.90
N LEU A 52 -3.81 -37.25 -46.57
CA LEU A 52 -3.85 -35.88 -46.04
C LEU A 52 -4.74 -35.76 -44.80
N ALA A 53 -5.88 -36.47 -44.75
CA ALA A 53 -6.74 -36.49 -43.58
C ALA A 53 -6.05 -37.13 -42.36
N VAL A 54 -5.26 -38.20 -42.57
CA VAL A 54 -4.45 -38.81 -41.51
C VAL A 54 -3.36 -37.84 -41.02
N LEU A 55 -2.67 -37.14 -41.92
CA LEU A 55 -1.68 -36.13 -41.53
C LEU A 55 -2.31 -34.95 -40.77
N ASP A 56 -3.49 -34.50 -41.20
CA ASP A 56 -4.26 -33.46 -40.50
C ASP A 56 -4.71 -33.93 -39.11
N ALA A 57 -5.11 -35.20 -38.96
CA ALA A 57 -5.45 -35.80 -37.67
C ALA A 57 -4.25 -35.88 -36.72
N ILE A 58 -3.07 -36.23 -37.23
CA ILE A 58 -1.81 -36.22 -36.45
C ILE A 58 -1.47 -34.78 -36.00
N GLY A 59 -1.61 -33.81 -36.89
CA GLY A 59 -1.38 -32.39 -36.57
C GLY A 59 -2.40 -31.83 -35.58
N ALA A 60 -3.65 -32.28 -35.63
CA ALA A 60 -4.67 -31.93 -34.64
C ALA A 60 -4.36 -32.55 -33.26
N TYR A 61 -3.93 -33.81 -33.22
CA TYR A 61 -3.52 -34.48 -31.99
C TYR A 61 -2.30 -33.79 -31.34
N ALA A 62 -1.30 -33.41 -32.14
CA ALA A 62 -0.13 -32.68 -31.63
C ALA A 62 -0.53 -31.33 -31.01
N ARG A 63 -1.42 -30.56 -31.66
CA ARG A 63 -1.95 -29.31 -31.13
C ARG A 63 -2.78 -29.51 -29.86
N TYR A 64 -3.60 -30.56 -29.81
CA TYR A 64 -4.37 -30.90 -28.62
C TYR A 64 -3.46 -31.19 -27.43
N ARG A 65 -2.40 -31.98 -27.64
CA ARG A 65 -1.42 -32.28 -26.59
C ARG A 65 -0.69 -31.03 -26.11
N GLN A 66 -0.28 -30.16 -27.04
CA GLN A 66 0.36 -28.90 -26.69
C GLN A 66 -0.57 -27.99 -25.87
N ALA A 67 -1.84 -27.89 -26.26
CA ALA A 67 -2.84 -27.14 -25.50
C ALA A 67 -3.04 -27.73 -24.09
N GLN A 68 -3.04 -29.06 -23.96
CA GLN A 68 -3.14 -29.73 -22.66
C GLN A 68 -1.92 -29.43 -21.77
N GLU A 69 -0.71 -29.45 -22.32
CA GLU A 69 0.51 -29.09 -21.60
C GLU A 69 0.49 -27.64 -21.12
N VAL A 70 0.00 -26.71 -21.94
CA VAL A 70 -0.18 -25.30 -21.56
C VAL A 70 -1.22 -25.16 -20.44
N THR A 71 -2.35 -25.89 -20.50
CA THR A 71 -3.35 -25.84 -19.42
C THR A 71 -2.78 -26.33 -18.09
N LEU A 72 -1.96 -27.40 -18.11
CA LEU A 72 -1.30 -27.90 -16.89
C LEU A 72 -0.31 -26.89 -16.32
N GLN A 73 0.45 -26.20 -17.17
CA GLN A 73 1.36 -25.13 -16.74
C GLN A 73 0.60 -23.98 -16.09
N LEU A 74 -0.50 -23.54 -16.71
CA LEU A 74 -1.35 -22.47 -16.17
C LEU A 74 -2.01 -22.88 -14.83
N GLU A 75 -2.41 -24.13 -14.67
CA GLU A 75 -2.94 -24.63 -13.40
C GLU A 75 -1.88 -24.59 -12.28
N VAL A 76 -0.64 -24.99 -12.59
CA VAL A 76 0.48 -24.90 -11.64
C VAL A 76 0.75 -23.44 -11.27
N GLU A 77 0.84 -22.55 -12.24
CA GLU A 77 1.03 -21.11 -11.99
C GLU A 77 -0.12 -20.49 -11.20
N CYS A 78 -1.36 -20.87 -11.48
CA CYS A 78 -2.51 -20.40 -10.72
C CYS A 78 -2.41 -20.86 -9.25
N ASN A 79 -1.99 -22.09 -9.02
CA ASN A 79 -1.81 -22.63 -7.67
C ASN A 79 -0.65 -21.94 -6.93
N THR A 80 0.48 -21.67 -7.60
CA THR A 80 1.59 -20.92 -6.97
C THR A 80 1.17 -19.49 -6.63
N LEU A 81 0.47 -18.80 -7.53
CA LEU A 81 -0.05 -17.45 -7.28
C LEU A 81 -1.04 -17.43 -6.10
N ARG A 82 -1.92 -18.42 -5.99
CA ARG A 82 -2.83 -18.56 -4.84
C ARG A 82 -2.07 -18.73 -3.53
N GLN A 83 -1.01 -19.54 -3.52
CA GLN A 83 -0.17 -19.71 -2.34
C GLN A 83 0.57 -18.41 -1.98
N MET A 84 1.13 -17.72 -2.96
CA MET A 84 1.80 -16.42 -2.75
C MET A 84 0.83 -15.37 -2.20
N LEU A 85 -0.39 -15.30 -2.74
CA LEU A 85 -1.43 -14.40 -2.23
C LEU A 85 -1.82 -14.71 -0.79
N ALA A 86 -1.98 -16.00 -0.46
CA ALA A 86 -2.27 -16.42 0.90
C ALA A 86 -1.14 -16.05 1.87
N GLU A 87 0.12 -16.20 1.45
CA GLU A 87 1.28 -15.83 2.25
C GLU A 87 1.38 -14.31 2.45
N LEU A 88 1.18 -13.53 1.38
CA LEU A 88 1.17 -12.07 1.44
C LEU A 88 0.06 -11.56 2.36
N HIS A 89 -1.12 -12.19 2.33
CA HIS A 89 -2.22 -11.84 3.21
C HIS A 89 -1.87 -12.09 4.69
N LYS A 90 -1.19 -13.19 5.01
CA LYS A 90 -0.70 -13.44 6.37
C LYS A 90 0.32 -12.39 6.79
N GLN A 91 1.27 -12.04 5.93
CA GLN A 91 2.29 -11.03 6.20
C GLN A 91 1.64 -9.67 6.51
N LEU A 92 0.74 -9.20 5.66
CA LEU A 92 0.01 -7.94 5.86
C LEU A 92 -0.77 -7.94 7.17
N ARG A 93 -1.39 -9.07 7.55
CA ARG A 93 -2.10 -9.18 8.82
C ARG A 93 -1.16 -9.04 10.02
N ILE A 94 0.03 -9.62 9.94
CA ILE A 94 1.05 -9.49 10.99
C ILE A 94 1.57 -8.05 11.05
N GLU A 95 1.85 -7.44 9.91
CA GLU A 95 2.32 -6.05 9.82
C GLU A 95 1.31 -5.07 10.42
N LEU A 96 0.01 -5.26 10.15
CA LEU A 96 -1.06 -4.45 10.77
C LEU A 96 -1.06 -4.60 12.30
N LEU A 97 -0.98 -5.82 12.82
CA LEU A 97 -0.93 -6.05 14.27
C LEU A 97 0.30 -5.41 14.92
N VAL A 98 1.45 -5.47 14.26
CA VAL A 98 2.69 -4.83 14.73
C VAL A 98 2.56 -3.31 14.69
N ALA A 99 2.00 -2.75 13.61
CA ALA A 99 1.79 -1.32 13.47
C ALA A 99 0.84 -0.78 14.55
N ASP A 100 -0.25 -1.50 14.83
CA ASP A 100 -1.20 -1.15 15.89
C ASP A 100 -0.52 -1.14 17.26
N GLN A 101 0.24 -2.20 17.59
CA GLN A 101 0.99 -2.26 18.85
C GLN A 101 2.03 -1.15 18.98
N GLN A 102 2.75 -0.84 17.90
CA GLN A 102 3.69 0.28 17.87
C GLN A 102 2.97 1.60 18.09
N SER A 103 1.82 1.82 17.45
CA SER A 103 1.02 3.04 17.62
C SER A 103 0.56 3.21 19.07
N GLU A 104 0.04 2.15 19.70
CA GLU A 104 -0.36 2.18 21.10
C GLU A 104 0.81 2.49 22.03
N SER A 105 1.97 1.86 21.79
CA SER A 105 3.15 2.07 22.60
C SER A 105 3.64 3.53 22.51
N ARG A 106 3.60 4.13 21.31
CA ARG A 106 3.94 5.53 21.09
C ARG A 106 2.96 6.46 21.79
N LEU A 107 1.66 6.18 21.70
CA LEU A 107 0.64 6.96 22.40
C LEU A 107 0.80 6.89 23.92
N LYS A 108 1.05 5.69 24.47
CA LYS A 108 1.34 5.51 25.91
C LYS A 108 2.60 6.26 26.34
N ALA A 109 3.67 6.23 25.54
CA ALA A 109 4.89 6.97 25.82
C ALA A 109 4.67 8.49 25.77
N LEU A 110 3.91 8.99 24.79
CA LEU A 110 3.58 10.39 24.65
C LEU A 110 2.72 10.88 25.82
N HIS A 111 1.73 10.09 26.23
CA HIS A 111 0.90 10.39 27.40
C HIS A 111 1.74 10.48 28.69
N ARG A 112 2.68 9.56 28.90
CA ARG A 112 3.60 9.64 30.06
C ARG A 112 4.48 10.89 30.02
N ARG A 113 4.95 11.30 28.84
CA ARG A 113 5.73 12.54 28.70
C ARG A 113 4.89 13.77 29.02
N LEU A 114 3.64 13.81 28.55
CA LEU A 114 2.71 14.89 28.88
C LEU A 114 2.45 14.96 30.39
N GLN A 115 2.20 13.82 31.05
CA GLN A 115 2.05 13.78 32.52
C GLN A 115 3.31 14.25 33.25
N GLN A 116 4.49 13.89 32.78
CA GLN A 116 5.75 14.37 33.35
C GLN A 116 5.92 15.89 33.16
N GLN A 117 5.55 16.42 32.00
CA GLN A 117 5.58 17.86 31.73
C GLN A 117 4.58 18.61 32.60
N GLU A 118 3.36 18.10 32.74
CA GLU A 118 2.31 18.66 33.61
C GLU A 118 2.81 18.77 35.05
N LEU A 119 3.34 17.68 35.62
CA LEU A 119 3.93 17.69 36.97
C LEU A 119 5.10 18.67 37.08
N THR A 120 5.93 18.77 36.05
CA THR A 120 7.07 19.71 36.05
C THR A 120 6.60 21.16 36.04
N ILE A 121 5.53 21.46 35.30
CA ILE A 121 4.89 22.78 35.26
C ILE A 121 4.24 23.10 36.60
N GLU A 122 3.51 22.17 37.22
CA GLU A 122 2.90 22.38 38.53
C GLU A 122 3.96 22.69 39.61
N ILE A 123 5.07 21.94 39.60
CA ILE A 123 6.18 22.18 40.54
C ILE A 123 6.83 23.54 40.28
N SER A 124 7.07 23.90 39.01
CA SER A 124 7.70 25.18 38.68
C SER A 124 6.80 26.36 39.01
N GLU A 125 5.48 26.23 38.81
CA GLU A 125 4.49 27.23 39.20
C GLU A 125 4.47 27.42 40.72
N ALA A 126 4.43 26.32 41.50
CA ALA A 126 4.47 26.39 42.96
C ALA A 126 5.74 27.07 43.48
N GLN A 127 6.90 26.76 42.87
CA GLN A 127 8.17 27.40 43.17
C GLN A 127 8.15 28.90 42.83
N PHE A 128 7.62 29.26 41.65
CA PHE A 128 7.50 30.65 41.23
C PHE A 128 6.61 31.46 42.19
N ILE A 129 5.45 30.93 42.59
CA ILE A 129 4.56 31.56 43.57
C ILE A 129 5.26 31.77 44.91
N ALA A 130 5.99 30.76 45.40
CA ALA A 130 6.75 30.88 46.65
C ALA A 130 7.81 31.98 46.57
N LEU A 131 8.50 32.08 45.44
CA LEU A 131 9.53 33.09 45.19
C LEU A 131 8.93 34.50 45.11
N CYS A 132 7.79 34.68 44.42
CA CYS A 132 7.05 35.94 44.40
C CYS A 132 6.61 36.39 45.81
N ARG A 133 6.18 35.45 46.67
CA ARG A 133 5.84 35.75 48.07
C ARG A 133 7.05 36.25 48.85
N GLN A 134 8.21 35.62 48.68
CA GLN A 134 9.45 36.04 49.33
C GLN A 134 9.89 37.44 48.87
N VAL A 135 9.85 37.72 47.57
CA VAL A 135 10.15 39.05 47.03
C VAL A 135 9.20 40.10 47.58
N LYS A 136 7.90 39.82 47.62
CA LYS A 136 6.91 40.73 48.21
C LYS A 136 7.18 41.02 49.70
N ALA A 137 7.54 39.99 50.48
CA ALA A 137 7.93 40.16 51.87
C ALA A 137 9.20 41.02 52.02
N LEU A 138 10.18 40.81 51.14
CA LEU A 138 11.42 41.58 51.11
C LEU A 138 11.12 43.06 50.80
N GLY A 139 10.28 43.35 49.80
CA GLY A 139 9.81 44.70 49.50
C GLY A 139 9.10 45.39 50.67
N GLN A 140 8.28 44.66 51.43
CA GLN A 140 7.66 45.19 52.65
C GLN A 140 8.68 45.53 53.74
N VAL A 141 9.73 44.72 53.89
CA VAL A 141 10.82 45.00 54.84
C VAL A 141 11.61 46.24 54.42
N VAL A 142 11.95 46.37 53.13
CA VAL A 142 12.64 47.56 52.59
C VAL A 142 11.80 48.82 52.80
N ALA A 143 10.49 48.77 52.52
CA ALA A 143 9.58 49.89 52.74
C ALA A 143 9.48 50.31 54.22
N LYS A 144 9.39 49.33 55.14
CA LYS A 144 9.40 49.60 56.59
C LYS A 144 10.72 50.19 57.07
N GLN A 145 11.85 49.72 56.53
CA GLN A 145 13.16 50.28 56.87
C GLN A 145 13.33 51.70 56.30
N ARG A 146 12.74 52.01 55.15
CA ARG A 146 12.76 53.37 54.57
C ARG A 146 11.99 54.39 55.42
N LEU A 147 10.86 53.98 56.02
CA LEU A 147 10.06 54.82 56.92
C LEU A 147 10.80 55.21 58.20
N ASN A 148 11.71 54.36 58.68
CA ASN A 148 12.44 54.55 59.94
C ASN A 148 13.87 55.08 59.75
N ALA A 149 14.31 55.32 58.51
CA ALA A 149 15.69 55.69 58.20
C ALA A 149 15.84 57.19 57.84
N PRO A 150 17.00 57.81 58.12
CA PRO A 150 17.30 59.17 57.69
C PRO A 150 17.37 59.26 56.15
N PRO A 151 17.03 60.43 55.56
CA PRO A 151 16.81 60.59 54.12
C PRO A 151 18.00 60.21 53.22
N ASN A 152 19.23 60.22 53.75
CA ASN A 152 20.48 59.99 53.01
C ASN A 152 21.25 58.71 53.41
N CYS A 153 20.57 57.67 53.88
CA CYS A 153 21.22 56.39 54.15
C CYS A 153 21.62 55.66 52.84
N VAL A 154 22.91 55.74 52.47
CA VAL A 154 23.46 55.22 51.20
C VAL A 154 23.27 53.70 51.06
N THR A 155 23.43 52.94 52.15
CA THR A 155 23.28 51.48 52.16
C THR A 155 21.84 51.05 51.85
N LEU A 156 20.86 51.83 52.28
CA LEU A 156 19.44 51.53 52.08
C LEU A 156 18.98 51.87 50.65
N LEU A 157 19.54 52.93 50.05
CA LEU A 157 19.36 53.23 48.62
C LEU A 157 19.97 52.15 47.71
N GLN A 158 21.14 51.62 48.08
CA GLN A 158 21.74 50.50 47.34
C GLN A 158 20.87 49.24 47.42
N LEU A 159 20.33 48.95 48.60
CA LEU A 159 19.45 47.80 48.82
C LEU A 159 18.10 47.92 48.09
N GLU A 160 17.56 49.13 47.99
CA GLU A 160 16.35 49.41 47.20
C GLU A 160 16.61 49.22 45.70
N LYS A 161 17.77 49.69 45.20
CA LYS A 161 18.16 49.49 43.81
C LYS A 161 18.36 48.01 43.45
N THR A 162 18.99 47.23 44.34
CA THR A 162 19.15 45.77 44.12
C THR A 162 17.82 45.03 44.18
N TYR A 163 16.90 45.45 45.05
CA TYR A 163 15.53 44.92 45.07
C TYR A 163 14.80 45.15 43.75
N TYR A 164 14.81 46.36 43.20
CA TYR A 164 14.16 46.63 41.91
C TYR A 164 14.80 45.83 40.77
N HIS A 165 16.13 45.70 40.76
CA HIS A 165 16.82 44.87 39.76
C HIS A 165 16.43 43.37 39.88
N LEU A 166 16.23 42.88 41.11
CA LEU A 166 15.76 41.51 41.34
C LEU A 166 14.33 41.33 40.79
N VAL A 167 13.43 42.27 41.08
CA VAL A 167 12.05 42.24 40.57
C VAL A 167 12.03 42.26 39.03
N ASP A 168 12.81 43.14 38.42
CA ASP A 168 12.87 43.28 36.96
C ASP A 168 13.42 42.01 36.29
N SER A 169 14.45 41.38 36.89
CA SER A 169 14.99 40.11 36.41
C SER A 169 13.98 38.95 36.51
N GLN A 170 13.14 38.93 37.55
CA GLN A 170 12.07 37.92 37.68
C GLN A 170 10.94 38.15 36.69
N LEU A 171 10.62 39.40 36.40
CA LEU A 171 9.61 39.78 35.42
C LEU A 171 10.07 39.38 34.00
N GLN A 172 11.35 39.62 33.68
CA GLN A 172 11.95 39.15 32.43
C GLN A 172 11.97 37.63 32.32
N ALA A 173 12.33 36.92 33.40
CA ALA A 173 12.30 35.45 33.42
C ALA A 173 10.87 34.93 33.18
N ALA A 174 9.87 35.50 33.86
CA ALA A 174 8.46 35.13 33.68
C ALA A 174 7.96 35.42 32.25
N MET A 175 8.34 36.56 31.66
CA MET A 175 7.98 36.88 30.28
C MET A 175 8.60 35.94 29.24
N ASN A 176 9.79 35.40 29.52
CA ASN A 176 10.43 34.43 28.64
C ASN A 176 9.75 33.05 28.73
N PHE A 177 9.33 32.63 29.94
CA PHE A 177 8.53 31.41 30.13
C PHE A 177 7.17 31.42 29.41
N VAL A 178 6.60 32.59 29.12
CA VAL A 178 5.31 32.72 28.39
C VAL A 178 5.49 32.72 26.86
N LYS A 179 6.72 32.94 26.36
CA LYS A 179 7.02 33.02 24.92
C LYS A 179 7.51 31.71 24.31
N GLU A 180 8.01 30.78 25.12
CA GLU A 180 8.35 29.41 24.73
C GLU A 180 7.12 28.49 24.79
#